data_AF-A0A5K1E8J2-F1
#
_entry.id   AF-A0A5K1E8J2-F1
#
_cell.length_a   1.000
_cell.length_b   1.000
_cell.length_c   1.000
_cell.angle_alpha   90.00
_cell.angle_beta   90.00
_cell.angle_gamma   90.00
#
_symmetry.space_group_name_H-M   'P 1'
#
loop_
_entity.id
_entity.type
_entity.pdbx_description
1 polymer ?
#
loop_
_entity_poly.entity_id
_entity_poly.type
_entity_poly.pdbx_seq_one_letter_code
_entity_poly.pdbx_strand_id
1 'polypeptide(L)' 'NGSVMTWGRGKSGQLGHGDSENQLQPKVVELLKDTVIRSVAAGWNHSGFVS' A
#
# COMPACT_ATOMS: atom_id res chain seq x y z
N ASN A 1 -11.91 -8.94 -4.88
CA ASN A 1 -11.60 -9.36 -3.50
C ASN A 1 -11.16 -8.18 -2.60
N GLY A 2 -10.98 -6.95 -3.10
CA GLY A 2 -10.67 -5.79 -2.24
C GLY A 2 -9.27 -5.81 -1.62
N SER A 3 -8.45 -6.79 -1.99
CA SER A 3 -7.07 -6.93 -1.55
C SER A 3 -6.20 -5.84 -2.18
N VAL A 4 -5.29 -5.28 -1.39
CA VAL A 4 -4.39 -4.21 -1.83
C VAL A 4 -2.98 -4.73 -2.00
N MET A 5 -2.37 -4.41 -3.13
CA MET A 5 -0.95 -4.58 -3.38
C MET A 5 -0.34 -3.22 -3.72
N THR A 6 0.87 -2.97 -3.25
CA THR A 6 1.61 -1.73 -3.52
C THR A 6 3.03 -2.05 -3.96
N TRP A 7 3.57 -1.20 -4.84
CA TRP A 7 4.95 -1.30 -5.34
C TRP A 7 5.48 0.09 -5.73
N GLY A 8 6.77 0.18 -5.99
CA GLY A 8 7.47 1.42 -6.38
C GLY A 8 8.33 2.00 -5.24
N ARG A 9 8.35 3.33 -5.14
CA ARG A 9 9.15 4.06 -4.15
C ARG A 9 8.50 3.94 -2.77
N GLY A 10 9.26 3.43 -1.79
CA GLY A 10 8.79 3.24 -0.41
C GLY A 10 9.53 4.06 0.65
N LYS A 11 10.45 4.95 0.25
CA LYS A 11 11.33 5.68 1.19
C LYS A 11 10.63 6.58 2.21
N SER A 12 9.31 6.79 2.10
CA SER A 12 8.50 7.52 3.08
C SER A 12 7.42 6.63 3.73
N GLY A 13 7.49 5.31 3.55
CA GLY A 13 6.52 4.36 4.08
C GLY A 13 5.20 4.30 3.31
N GLN A 14 5.08 5.01 2.18
CA GLN A 14 3.82 5.14 1.43
C GLN A 14 3.28 3.82 0.85
N LEU A 15 4.08 2.76 0.87
CA LEU A 15 3.64 1.44 0.41
C LEU A 15 2.86 0.67 1.48
N GLY A 16 2.94 1.05 2.75
CA GLY A 16 2.16 0.43 3.83
C GLY A 16 2.68 -0.94 4.31
N HIS A 17 3.92 -1.30 3.97
CA HIS A 17 4.53 -2.60 4.32
C HIS A 17 5.15 -2.66 5.72
N GLY A 18 5.03 -1.59 6.52
CA GLY A 18 5.69 -1.48 7.83
C GLY A 18 7.20 -1.18 7.73
N ASP A 19 7.70 -0.90 6.53
CA ASP A 19 9.09 -0.57 6.23
C ASP A 19 9.19 0.67 5.31
N SER A 20 10.42 1.11 5.02
CA SER A 20 10.70 2.20 4.07
C SER A 20 11.46 1.71 2.83
N GLU A 21 11.24 0.46 2.44
CA GLU A 21 11.93 -0.16 1.32
C GLU A 21 11.17 0.01 0.00
N ASN A 22 11.93 0.17 -1.07
CA ASN A 22 11.36 0.15 -2.41
C ASN A 22 10.92 -1.28 -2.74
N GLN A 23 9.79 -1.41 -3.40
CA GLN A 23 9.28 -2.70 -3.85
C GLN A 23 9.30 -2.71 -5.38
N LEU A 24 10.12 -3.57 -5.97
CA LEU A 24 10.25 -3.67 -7.44
C LEU A 24 9.11 -4.49 -8.08
N GLN A 25 8.35 -5.20 -7.26
CA GLN A 25 7.23 -6.03 -7.68
C GLN A 25 6.04 -5.79 -6.74
N PRO A 26 4.80 -6.04 -7.19
CA PRO A 26 3.62 -5.97 -6.34
C PRO A 26 3.81 -6.83 -5.08
N LYS A 27 3.64 -6.20 -3.91
CA LYS A 27 3.65 -6.86 -2.60
C LYS A 27 2.31 -6.62 -1.92
N VAL A 28 1.75 -7.66 -1.31
CA VAL A 28 0.49 -7.56 -0.56
C VAL A 28 0.69 -6.68 0.67
N VAL A 29 -0.25 -5.76 0.90
CA VAL A 29 -0.28 -4.97 2.14
C VAL A 29 -0.98 -5.81 3.20
N GLU A 30 -0.21 -6.60 3.94
CA GLU A 30 -0.71 -7.56 4.95
C GLU A 30 -1.62 -6.90 6.01
N LEU A 31 -1.38 -5.62 6.32
CA LEU A 31 -2.20 -4.85 7.26
C LEU A 31 -3.67 -4.73 6.83
N LEU A 32 -3.96 -4.82 5.52
CA LEU A 32 -5.29 -4.61 4.95
C LEU A 32 -5.96 -5.90 4.47
N LYS A 33 -5.34 -7.07 4.66
CA LYS A 33 -5.81 -8.33 4.06
C LYS A 33 -7.24 -8.73 4.49
N ASP A 34 -7.63 -8.35 5.71
CA ASP A 34 -8.93 -8.67 6.31
C ASP A 34 -9.96 -7.55 6.11
N THR A 35 -9.62 -6.51 5.34
CA THR A 35 -10.50 -5.38 5.02
C THR A 35 -10.74 -5.28 3.51
N VAL A 36 -12.00 -5.17 3.10
CA VAL A 36 -12.34 -4.90 1.70
C VAL A 36 -12.13 -3.42 1.43
N ILE A 37 -11.07 -3.07 0.70
CA ILE A 37 -10.81 -1.69 0.31
C ILE A 37 -11.62 -1.32 -0.94
N ARG A 38 -12.36 -0.21 -0.86
CA ARG A 38 -13.21 0.32 -1.93
C ARG A 38 -12.55 1.42 -2.74
N SER A 39 -11.68 2.21 -2.12
CA SER A 39 -11.00 3.33 -2.76
C SER A 39 -9.58 3.51 -2.26
N VAL A 40 -8.71 3.97 -3.16
CA VAL A 40 -7.30 4.24 -2.89
C VAL A 40 -6.88 5.58 -3.46
N ALA A 41 -5.97 6.26 -2.77
CA ALA A 41 -5.32 7.48 -3.26
C ALA A 41 -3.82 7.40 -2.99
N ALA A 42 -3.00 7.94 -3.91
CA ALA A 42 -1.55 7.99 -3.78
C ALA A 42 -1.05 9.41 -4.06
N GLY A 43 -0.34 9.97 -3.09
CA GLY A 43 0.43 11.19 -3.24
C GLY A 43 1.92 10.88 -3.43
N TRP A 44 2.75 11.92 -3.43
CA TRP A 44 4.20 11.77 -3.66
C TRP A 44 4.89 10.87 -2.60
N ASN A 45 4.53 11.08 -1.33
CA ASN A 45 5.13 10.43 -0.17
C ASN A 45 4.09 9.80 0.79
N HIS A 46 2.84 9.64 0.35
CA HIS A 46 1.78 9.07 1.18
C HIS A 46 0.77 8.30 0.33
N SER A 47 0.00 7.42 0.98
CA SER A 47 -1.15 6.75 0.41
C SER A 47 -2.31 6.75 1.40
N GLY A 48 -3.53 6.61 0.88
CA GLY A 48 -4.75 6.50 1.67
C GLY A 48 -5.64 5.38 1.14
N PHE A 49 -6.34 4.70 2.05
CA PHE A 49 -7.21 3.56 1.76
C PHE A 49 -8.55 3.76 2.49
N VAL A 50 -9.66 3.52 1.79
CA VAL A 50 -11.03 3.63 2.34
C VAL A 50 -11.79 2.34 2.06
N SER A 51 -12.46 1.79 3.07
CA SER A 51 -13.25 0.56 3.00
C SER A 51 -14.72 0.75 2.69
#